data_AF-A0A8S1DRF3-F1
#
_entry.id   AF-A0A8S1DRF3-F1
#
_cell.length_a   1.000
_cell.length_b   1.000
_cell.length_c   1.000
_cell.angle_alpha   90.00
_cell.angle_beta   90.00
_cell.angle_gamma   90.00
#
_symmetry.space_group_name_H-M   'P 1'
#
loop_
_entity.id
_entity.type
_entity.pdbx_description
1 polymer ?
#
loop_
_entity_poly.entity_id
_entity_poly.type
_entity_poly.pdbx_seq_one_letter_code
_entity_poly.pdbx_strand_id
1 'polypeptide(L)'
;MVSFSHVVVAVVGMKLLWSDSLSTRQLGVLLFEVRSFLDAFDGTLARARAHSSLEEPGIGSSGHLIDGACDALGCTAMFFGCLGILRRKPPPHYSALPGPGGKEARETLAQSNRRALTLVGCAALQMTLSSLFWNRTLSEYHDLLEIPGSTYSTRVIQNTVFKSSALWITVWFWRLTNPHAMMEMILISIFLDKLWHFLSWIQYIGFVILLVQVSITETHLHYVQDLIPAVNASMMTPLSGR
;
A
#
# COMPACT_ATOMS: atom_id res chain seq x y z
N MET A 1 11.66 -8.86 16.97
CA MET A 1 11.74 -10.32 16.70
C MET A 1 10.63 -10.77 15.77
N VAL A 2 9.38 -10.37 16.00
CA VAL A 2 8.27 -10.66 15.07
C VAL A 2 8.51 -10.05 13.68
N SER A 3 9.05 -8.82 13.60
CA SER A 3 9.40 -8.18 12.31
C SER A 3 10.36 -9.01 11.44
N PHE A 4 11.36 -9.61 12.07
CA PHE A 4 12.28 -10.50 11.36
C PHE A 4 11.61 -11.80 10.89
N SER A 5 10.68 -12.34 11.68
CA SER A 5 9.96 -13.58 11.35
C SER A 5 9.15 -13.45 10.07
N HIS A 6 8.45 -12.33 9.85
CA HIS A 6 7.66 -12.16 8.63
C HIS A 6 8.52 -11.98 7.37
N VAL A 7 9.76 -11.47 7.50
CA VAL A 7 10.75 -11.48 6.40
C VAL A 7 11.14 -12.90 6.02
N VAL A 8 11.41 -13.77 7.01
CA VAL A 8 11.72 -15.19 6.74
C VAL A 8 10.56 -15.88 6.04
N VAL A 9 9.32 -15.65 6.52
CA VAL A 9 8.11 -16.19 5.89
C VAL A 9 7.97 -15.68 4.45
N ALA A 10 8.22 -14.39 4.19
CA ALA A 10 8.18 -13.81 2.85
C ALA A 10 9.21 -14.44 1.89
N VAL A 11 10.43 -14.73 2.35
CA VAL A 11 11.46 -15.39 1.53
C VAL A 11 11.06 -16.83 1.18
N VAL A 12 10.49 -17.57 2.13
CA VAL A 12 9.96 -18.92 1.88
C VAL A 12 8.78 -18.85 0.90
N GLY A 13 7.85 -17.91 1.11
CA GLY A 13 6.72 -17.64 0.22
C GLY A 13 7.17 -17.34 -1.21
N MET A 14 8.14 -16.44 -1.39
CA MET A 14 8.75 -16.12 -2.68
C MET A 14 9.29 -17.37 -3.39
N LYS A 15 9.96 -18.26 -2.67
CA LYS A 15 10.47 -19.52 -3.25
C LYS A 15 9.34 -20.42 -3.74
N LEU A 16 8.22 -20.49 -3.03
CA LEU A 16 7.05 -21.26 -3.45
C LEU A 16 6.36 -20.63 -4.68
N LEU A 17 6.33 -19.30 -4.78
CA LEU A 17 5.81 -18.58 -5.94
C LEU A 17 6.54 -18.93 -7.25
N TRP A 18 7.81 -19.33 -7.14
CA TRP A 18 8.64 -19.74 -8.26
C TRP A 18 8.38 -21.15 -8.79
N SER A 19 7.50 -21.92 -8.15
CA SER A 19 7.08 -23.23 -8.63
C SER A 19 6.23 -23.16 -9.91
N ASP A 20 6.35 -24.19 -10.75
CA ASP A 20 5.49 -24.34 -11.93
C ASP A 20 4.08 -24.84 -11.57
N SER A 21 3.91 -25.48 -10.41
CA SER A 21 2.61 -25.95 -9.93
C SER A 21 1.79 -24.79 -9.35
N LEU A 22 0.53 -24.67 -9.80
CA LEU A 22 -0.39 -23.66 -9.27
C LEU A 22 -0.63 -23.84 -7.77
N SER A 23 -0.83 -25.08 -7.30
CA SER A 23 -1.07 -25.36 -5.88
C SER A 23 0.09 -24.93 -4.99
N THR A 24 1.33 -25.10 -5.45
CA THR A 24 2.50 -24.63 -4.70
C THR A 24 2.55 -23.11 -4.64
N ARG A 25 2.19 -22.41 -5.72
CA ARG A 25 2.10 -20.94 -5.70
C ARG A 25 0.98 -20.43 -4.82
N GLN A 26 -0.16 -21.11 -4.79
CA GLN A 26 -1.25 -20.80 -3.88
C GLN A 26 -0.81 -20.95 -2.42
N LEU A 27 -0.02 -21.98 -2.10
CA LEU A 27 0.62 -22.09 -0.78
C LEU A 27 1.59 -20.93 -0.52
N GLY A 28 2.34 -20.50 -1.53
CA GLY A 28 3.18 -19.29 -1.45
C GLY A 28 2.36 -18.03 -1.14
N VAL A 29 1.21 -17.85 -1.78
CA VAL A 29 0.26 -16.76 -1.47
C VAL A 29 -0.22 -16.84 -0.03
N LEU A 30 -0.63 -18.02 0.45
CA LEU A 30 -1.03 -18.20 1.85
C LEU A 30 0.10 -17.86 2.84
N LEU A 31 1.36 -18.11 2.49
CA LEU A 31 2.49 -17.66 3.32
C LEU A 31 2.62 -16.13 3.33
N PHE A 32 2.32 -15.44 2.23
CA PHE A 32 2.27 -13.98 2.23
C PHE A 32 1.14 -13.44 3.10
N GLU A 33 -0.02 -14.11 3.15
CA GLU A 33 -1.08 -13.77 4.13
C GLU A 33 -0.60 -13.93 5.57
N VAL A 34 0.05 -15.06 5.89
CA VAL A 34 0.65 -15.27 7.22
C VAL A 34 1.67 -14.18 7.53
N ARG A 35 2.48 -13.75 6.54
CA ARG A 35 3.38 -12.60 6.70
C ARG A 35 2.61 -11.32 7.01
N SER A 36 1.52 -11.00 6.31
CA SER A 36 0.66 -9.84 6.60
C SER A 36 0.09 -9.87 8.03
N PHE A 37 -0.30 -11.05 8.52
CA PHE A 37 -0.76 -11.20 9.91
C PHE A 37 0.37 -10.97 10.93
N LEU A 38 1.58 -11.47 10.67
CA LEU A 38 2.73 -11.30 11.56
C LEU A 38 3.21 -9.85 11.62
N ASP A 39 3.22 -9.17 10.48
CA ASP A 39 3.45 -7.74 10.31
C ASP A 39 2.44 -6.93 11.16
N ALA A 40 1.13 -7.11 10.96
CA ALA A 40 0.13 -6.44 11.78
C ALA A 40 0.21 -6.76 13.30
N PHE A 41 0.69 -7.96 13.65
CA PHE A 41 0.85 -8.39 15.03
C PHE A 41 1.98 -7.66 15.76
N ASP A 42 3.07 -7.30 15.08
CA ASP A 42 4.23 -6.71 15.76
C ASP A 42 3.97 -5.28 16.23
N GLY A 43 3.28 -4.46 15.44
CA GLY A 43 2.86 -3.12 15.82
C GLY A 43 1.82 -3.16 16.94
N THR A 44 0.94 -4.16 16.94
CA THR A 44 -0.02 -4.37 18.04
C THR A 44 0.69 -4.75 19.33
N LEU A 45 1.68 -5.65 19.25
CA LEU A 45 2.49 -6.03 20.40
C LEU A 45 3.33 -4.85 20.92
N ALA A 46 3.87 -4.01 20.04
CA ALA A 46 4.62 -2.81 20.42
C ALA A 46 3.74 -1.82 21.18
N ARG A 47 2.53 -1.52 20.68
CA ARG A 47 1.56 -0.65 21.37
C ARG A 47 1.10 -1.23 22.71
N ALA A 48 0.82 -2.53 22.77
CA ALA A 48 0.44 -3.20 24.01
C ALA A 48 1.53 -3.11 25.08
N ARG A 49 2.80 -3.24 24.69
CA ARG A 49 3.94 -3.08 25.60
C ARG A 49 4.11 -1.64 26.06
N ALA A 50 3.95 -0.68 25.15
CA ALA A 50 4.03 0.73 25.49
C ALA A 50 2.98 1.20 26.48
N HIS A 51 1.73 0.74 26.33
CA HIS A 51 0.69 1.00 27.33
C HIS A 51 1.05 0.47 28.72
N SER A 52 1.87 -0.59 28.80
CA SER A 52 2.38 -1.11 30.07
C SER A 52 3.66 -0.43 30.58
N SER A 53 4.44 0.23 29.72
CA SER A 53 5.73 0.84 30.07
C SER A 53 5.69 2.37 30.21
N LEU A 54 4.56 3.04 29.96
CA LEU A 54 4.39 4.51 29.95
C LEU A 54 5.30 5.24 28.93
N GLU A 55 5.97 4.51 28.04
CA GLU A 55 6.76 5.05 26.93
C GLU A 55 5.97 4.85 25.64
N GLU A 56 5.56 5.93 24.98
CA GLU A 56 4.93 5.84 23.67
C GLU A 56 6.00 5.46 22.62
N PRO A 57 5.85 4.36 21.86
CA PRO A 57 6.74 4.03 20.77
C PRO A 57 6.25 4.87 19.59
N GLY A 58 6.64 6.13 19.59
CA GLY A 58 6.28 7.08 18.56
C GLY A 58 6.88 6.71 17.19
N ILE A 59 6.34 7.36 16.16
CA ILE A 59 6.96 7.45 14.85
C ILE A 59 8.42 7.90 15.03
N GLY A 60 9.35 7.15 14.46
CA GLY A 60 10.80 7.40 14.58
C GLY A 60 11.53 6.60 15.68
N SER A 61 10.82 5.75 16.44
CA SER A 61 11.48 4.77 17.31
C SER A 61 12.31 3.75 16.52
N SER A 62 13.33 3.16 17.15
CA SER A 62 14.15 2.11 16.53
C SER A 62 13.31 0.90 16.11
N GLY A 63 12.27 0.57 16.89
CA GLY A 63 11.29 -0.47 16.55
C GLY A 63 10.54 -0.15 15.26
N HIS A 64 10.01 1.07 15.15
CA HIS A 64 9.28 1.52 13.95
C HIS A 64 10.16 1.53 12.68
N LEU A 65 11.44 1.91 12.80
CA LEU A 65 12.37 1.88 11.67
C LEU A 65 12.68 0.44 11.22
N ILE A 66 12.92 -0.46 12.18
CA ILE A 66 13.19 -1.88 11.90
C ILE A 66 11.98 -2.54 11.25
N ASP A 67 10.79 -2.25 11.75
CA ASP A 67 9.52 -2.72 11.23
C ASP A 67 9.35 -2.30 9.75
N GLY A 68 9.42 -1.00 9.48
CA GLY A 68 9.34 -0.47 8.10
C GLY A 68 10.40 -1.05 7.15
N ALA A 69 11.61 -1.33 7.64
CA ALA A 69 12.65 -2.00 6.85
C ALA A 69 12.31 -3.47 6.56
N CYS A 70 11.80 -4.20 7.55
CA CYS A 70 11.34 -5.58 7.40
C CYS A 70 10.17 -5.66 6.41
N ASP A 71 9.27 -4.68 6.44
CA ASP A 71 8.18 -4.55 5.50
C ASP A 71 8.64 -4.33 4.07
N ALA A 72 9.54 -3.38 3.86
CA ALA A 72 10.12 -3.12 2.55
C ALA A 72 10.82 -4.38 2.00
N LEU A 73 11.53 -5.14 2.83
CA LEU A 73 12.16 -6.40 2.43
C LEU A 73 11.15 -7.48 2.06
N GLY A 74 10.12 -7.69 2.87
CA GLY A 74 9.09 -8.70 2.57
C GLY A 74 8.27 -8.34 1.32
N CYS A 75 7.98 -7.06 1.14
CA CYS A 75 7.37 -6.51 -0.06
C CYS A 75 8.25 -6.73 -1.31
N THR A 76 9.55 -6.46 -1.19
CA THR A 76 10.54 -6.71 -2.26
C THR A 76 10.57 -8.19 -2.63
N ALA A 77 10.54 -9.10 -1.65
CA ALA A 77 10.47 -10.54 -1.89
C ALA A 77 9.22 -10.93 -2.70
N MET A 78 8.06 -10.33 -2.43
CA MET A 78 6.85 -10.55 -3.24
C MET A 78 7.07 -10.16 -4.71
N PHE A 79 7.64 -8.97 -4.97
CA PHE A 79 7.87 -8.52 -6.35
C PHE A 79 8.90 -9.39 -7.09
N PHE A 80 9.93 -9.91 -6.40
CA PHE A 80 10.83 -10.91 -6.97
C PHE A 80 10.10 -12.23 -7.28
N GLY A 81 9.16 -12.63 -6.42
CA GLY A 81 8.24 -13.74 -6.67
C GLY A 81 7.45 -13.55 -7.96
N CYS A 82 6.77 -12.40 -8.10
CA CYS A 82 6.05 -12.00 -9.30
C CYS A 82 6.94 -12.03 -10.54
N LEU A 83 8.13 -11.44 -10.47
CA LEU A 83 9.07 -11.39 -11.60
C LEU A 83 9.46 -12.80 -12.07
N GLY A 84 9.75 -13.74 -11.16
CA GLY A 84 10.08 -15.10 -11.59
C GLY A 84 8.88 -15.89 -12.09
N ILE A 85 7.65 -15.63 -11.63
CA ILE A 85 6.44 -16.20 -12.26
C ILE A 85 6.35 -15.73 -13.72
N LEU A 86 6.43 -14.42 -13.95
CA LEU A 86 6.28 -13.85 -15.30
C LEU A 86 7.39 -14.31 -16.26
N ARG A 87 8.63 -14.48 -15.76
CA ARG A 87 9.76 -14.96 -16.56
C ARG A 87 9.68 -16.45 -16.91
N ARG A 88 9.11 -17.28 -16.02
CA ARG A 88 8.93 -18.72 -16.29
C ARG A 88 7.69 -19.02 -17.11
N LYS A 89 6.62 -18.23 -16.96
CA LYS A 89 5.35 -18.41 -17.65
C LYS A 89 4.99 -17.18 -18.50
N PRO A 90 5.74 -16.92 -19.58
CA PRO A 90 5.38 -15.86 -20.52
C PRO A 90 4.08 -16.24 -21.26
N PRO A 91 3.28 -15.24 -21.69
CA PRO A 91 2.11 -15.47 -22.53
C PRO A 91 2.44 -16.20 -23.84
N PRO A 92 1.45 -16.82 -24.50
CA PRO A 92 1.65 -17.56 -25.75
C PRO A 92 2.28 -16.75 -26.89
N HIS A 93 2.03 -15.44 -26.97
CA HIS A 93 2.64 -14.56 -27.99
C HIS A 93 4.13 -14.26 -27.71
N TYR A 94 4.61 -14.58 -26.51
CA TYR A 94 6.02 -14.49 -26.12
C TYR A 94 6.69 -15.88 -25.97
N SER A 95 5.93 -16.98 -26.06
CA SER A 95 6.51 -18.32 -26.15
C SER A 95 6.98 -18.55 -27.57
N ALA A 96 8.29 -18.49 -27.79
CA ALA A 96 8.88 -18.67 -29.11
C ALA A 96 8.59 -20.08 -29.65
N LEU A 97 8.09 -20.16 -30.89
CA LEU A 97 8.23 -21.37 -31.70
C LEU A 97 9.70 -21.45 -32.16
N PRO A 98 10.33 -22.64 -32.17
CA PRO A 98 11.71 -22.77 -32.61
C PRO A 98 11.84 -22.46 -34.11
N GLY A 99 12.19 -21.22 -34.44
CA GLY A 99 12.59 -20.81 -35.79
C GLY A 99 14.03 -21.24 -36.11
N PRO A 100 14.40 -21.35 -37.40
CA PRO A 100 15.72 -21.77 -37.81
C PRO A 100 16.77 -20.73 -37.37
N GLY A 101 17.56 -21.07 -36.35
CA GLY A 101 18.71 -20.28 -35.90
C GLY A 101 18.61 -19.66 -34.50
N GLY A 102 17.51 -19.86 -33.76
CA GLY A 102 17.40 -19.51 -32.33
C GLY A 102 17.51 -18.02 -31.95
N LYS A 103 17.89 -17.14 -32.89
CA LYS A 103 18.00 -15.69 -32.69
C LYS A 103 16.64 -15.07 -32.38
N GLU A 104 15.64 -15.40 -33.19
CA GLU A 104 14.26 -14.92 -33.02
C GLU A 104 13.68 -15.33 -31.66
N ALA A 105 13.87 -16.60 -31.27
CA ALA A 105 13.45 -17.10 -29.96
C ALA A 105 14.12 -16.35 -28.79
N ARG A 106 15.40 -16.00 -28.92
CA ARG A 106 16.16 -15.25 -27.91
C ARG A 106 15.68 -13.80 -27.81
N GLU A 107 15.34 -13.17 -28.93
CA GLU A 107 14.78 -11.82 -28.97
C GLU A 107 13.39 -11.76 -28.35
N THR A 108 12.50 -12.71 -28.66
CA THR A 108 11.17 -12.82 -28.06
C THR A 108 11.25 -13.01 -26.54
N LEU A 109 12.15 -13.88 -26.06
CA LEU A 109 12.37 -14.09 -24.63
C LEU A 109 12.92 -12.82 -23.95
N ALA A 110 13.86 -12.12 -24.59
CA ALA A 110 14.38 -10.86 -24.07
C ALA A 110 13.28 -9.79 -23.98
N GLN A 111 12.41 -9.71 -24.99
CA GLN A 111 11.26 -8.80 -25.00
C GLN A 111 10.27 -9.14 -23.87
N SER A 112 9.98 -10.41 -23.65
CA SER A 112 9.12 -10.86 -22.55
C SER A 112 9.70 -10.50 -21.18
N ASN A 113 11.00 -10.71 -20.99
CA ASN A 113 11.70 -10.37 -19.75
C ASN A 113 11.69 -8.86 -19.47
N ARG A 114 11.89 -8.04 -20.51
CA ARG A 114 11.77 -6.57 -20.39
C ARG A 114 10.35 -6.17 -20.01
N ARG A 115 9.33 -6.77 -20.67
CA ARG A 115 7.93 -6.50 -20.36
C ARG A 115 7.59 -6.88 -18.92
N ALA A 116 8.01 -8.06 -18.45
CA ALA A 116 7.83 -8.51 -17.08
C ALA A 116 8.46 -7.54 -16.07
N LEU A 117 9.67 -7.05 -16.34
CA LEU A 117 10.34 -6.06 -15.49
C LEU A 117 9.56 -4.74 -15.45
N THR A 118 9.07 -4.26 -16.60
CA THR A 118 8.22 -3.05 -16.65
C THR A 118 6.94 -3.22 -15.85
N LEU A 119 6.24 -4.36 -15.99
CA LEU A 119 4.99 -4.63 -15.28
C LEU A 119 5.20 -4.64 -13.76
N VAL A 120 6.22 -5.35 -13.29
CA VAL A 120 6.57 -5.42 -11.86
C VAL A 120 7.03 -4.06 -11.35
N GLY A 121 7.87 -3.35 -12.11
CA GLY A 121 8.36 -2.02 -11.74
C GLY A 121 7.23 -0.99 -11.62
N CYS A 122 6.26 -0.99 -12.55
CA CYS A 122 5.08 -0.14 -12.45
C CYS A 122 4.23 -0.47 -11.22
N ALA A 123 3.98 -1.75 -10.94
CA ALA A 123 3.21 -2.15 -9.77
C ALA A 123 3.92 -1.77 -8.45
N ALA A 124 5.23 -1.97 -8.38
CA ALA A 124 6.04 -1.52 -7.24
C ALA A 124 5.98 0.00 -7.06
N LEU A 125 6.12 0.76 -8.14
CA LEU A 125 6.01 2.22 -8.08
C LEU A 125 4.62 2.68 -7.63
N GLN A 126 3.55 2.08 -8.15
CA GLN A 126 2.18 2.39 -7.73
C GLN A 126 1.98 2.13 -6.24
N MET A 127 2.49 1.02 -5.72
CA MET A 127 2.35 0.67 -4.31
C MET A 127 3.18 1.59 -3.41
N THR A 128 4.37 1.99 -3.83
CA THR A 128 5.18 3.00 -3.13
C THR A 128 4.46 4.35 -3.08
N LEU A 129 3.94 4.83 -4.22
CA LEU A 129 3.18 6.08 -4.26
C LEU A 129 1.93 6.00 -3.38
N SER A 130 1.18 4.90 -3.46
CA SER A 130 0.03 4.64 -2.60
C SER A 130 0.41 4.71 -1.12
N SER A 131 1.50 4.04 -0.71
CA SER A 131 1.97 4.09 0.68
C SER A 131 2.31 5.50 1.14
N LEU A 132 2.99 6.30 0.32
CA LEU A 132 3.36 7.67 0.67
C LEU A 132 2.14 8.55 0.86
N PHE A 133 1.21 8.55 -0.10
CA PHE A 133 0.02 9.39 -0.05
C PHE A 133 -0.98 8.93 1.00
N TRP A 134 -1.13 7.61 1.20
CA TRP A 134 -1.97 7.06 2.27
C TRP A 134 -1.46 7.50 3.65
N ASN A 135 -0.16 7.33 3.92
CA ASN A 135 0.42 7.70 5.21
C ASN A 135 0.32 9.20 5.47
N ARG A 136 0.61 10.04 4.47
CA ARG A 136 0.42 11.49 4.58
C ARG A 136 -1.03 11.84 4.87
N THR A 137 -1.97 11.29 4.09
CA THR A 137 -3.41 11.53 4.25
C THR A 137 -3.88 11.19 5.66
N LEU A 138 -3.45 10.02 6.17
CA LEU A 138 -3.81 9.56 7.51
C LEU A 138 -3.25 10.50 8.59
N SER A 139 -1.99 10.93 8.46
CA SER A 139 -1.36 11.89 9.38
C SER A 139 -2.11 13.22 9.39
N GLU A 140 -2.40 13.79 8.23
CA GLU A 140 -3.09 15.08 8.11
C GLU A 140 -4.50 15.03 8.70
N TYR A 141 -5.27 13.97 8.43
CA TYR A 141 -6.59 13.83 9.06
C TYR A 141 -6.50 13.62 10.57
N HIS A 142 -5.52 12.85 11.06
CA HIS A 142 -5.29 12.67 12.49
C HIS A 142 -4.97 14.02 13.15
N ASP A 143 -4.04 14.78 12.58
CA ASP A 143 -3.61 16.08 13.09
C ASP A 143 -4.74 17.13 13.04
N LEU A 144 -5.66 17.05 12.08
CA LEU A 144 -6.79 17.98 11.96
C LEU A 144 -7.99 17.60 12.85
N LEU A 145 -8.28 16.31 13.00
CA LEU A 145 -9.51 15.84 13.63
C LEU A 145 -9.31 15.41 15.09
N GLU A 146 -8.10 15.02 15.49
CA GLU A 146 -7.79 14.47 16.81
C GLU A 146 -6.86 15.37 17.65
N ILE A 147 -7.04 16.70 17.53
CA ILE A 147 -6.27 17.69 18.31
C ILE A 147 -6.63 17.62 19.81
N PRO A 148 -5.68 17.28 20.71
CA PRO A 148 -5.92 17.32 22.14
C PRO A 148 -6.18 18.76 22.62
N GLY A 149 -7.20 18.94 23.46
CA GLY A 149 -7.50 20.26 24.04
C GLY A 149 -8.20 21.25 23.10
N SER A 150 -8.75 20.80 21.96
CA SER A 150 -9.50 21.66 21.05
C SER A 150 -10.71 22.34 21.73
N THR A 151 -10.94 23.61 21.40
CA THR A 151 -12.07 24.43 21.88
C THR A 151 -13.41 23.78 21.50
N TYR A 152 -14.47 24.02 22.29
CA TYR A 152 -15.81 23.48 22.02
C TYR A 152 -16.28 23.74 20.58
N SER A 153 -16.09 24.96 20.07
CA SER A 153 -16.43 25.33 18.70
C SER A 153 -15.69 24.48 17.65
N THR A 154 -14.37 24.30 17.80
CA THR A 154 -13.55 23.46 16.94
C THR A 154 -14.03 22.01 16.94
N ARG A 155 -14.39 21.45 18.10
CA ARG A 155 -14.92 20.08 18.21
C ARG A 155 -16.24 19.88 17.47
N VAL A 156 -17.12 20.88 17.48
CA VAL A 156 -18.39 20.82 16.73
C VAL A 156 -18.13 20.69 15.23
N ILE A 157 -17.15 21.44 14.71
CA ILE A 157 -16.76 21.39 13.30
C ILE A 157 -16.07 20.06 12.98
N GLN A 158 -15.11 19.63 13.80
CA GLN A 158 -14.44 18.33 13.64
C GLN A 158 -15.47 17.19 13.59
N ASN A 159 -16.46 17.18 14.48
CA ASN A 159 -17.54 16.18 14.49
C ASN A 159 -18.46 16.29 13.25
N THR A 160 -18.66 17.49 12.73
CA THR A 160 -19.44 17.71 11.50
C THR A 160 -18.70 17.15 10.28
N VAL A 161 -17.40 17.42 10.18
CA VAL A 161 -16.52 16.85 9.14
C VAL A 161 -16.46 15.33 9.28
N PHE A 162 -16.33 14.81 10.50
CA PHE A 162 -16.28 13.37 10.78
C PHE A 162 -17.56 12.63 10.34
N LYS A 163 -18.71 13.29 10.42
CA LYS A 163 -20.00 12.76 9.96
C LYS A 163 -20.28 13.05 8.48
N SER A 164 -19.44 13.82 7.80
CA SER A 164 -19.66 14.20 6.42
C SER A 164 -19.51 13.00 5.48
N SER A 165 -20.39 12.89 4.49
CA SER A 165 -20.29 11.85 3.47
C SER A 165 -19.01 11.99 2.64
N ALA A 166 -18.51 13.21 2.44
CA ALA A 166 -17.28 13.47 1.68
C ALA A 166 -16.04 12.83 2.33
N LEU A 167 -15.89 12.93 3.66
CA LEU A 167 -14.83 12.26 4.39
C LEU A 167 -14.95 10.74 4.23
N TRP A 168 -16.14 10.18 4.46
CA TRP A 168 -16.35 8.74 4.37
C TRP A 168 -16.12 8.18 2.97
N ILE A 169 -16.54 8.90 1.92
CA ILE A 169 -16.25 8.51 0.52
C ILE A 169 -14.73 8.48 0.31
N THR A 170 -14.03 9.54 0.72
CA THR A 170 -12.57 9.65 0.57
C THR A 170 -11.85 8.50 1.27
N VAL A 171 -12.18 8.25 2.54
CA VAL A 171 -11.59 7.15 3.34
C VAL A 171 -11.94 5.78 2.75
N TRP A 172 -13.16 5.59 2.26
CA TRP A 172 -13.59 4.31 1.68
C TRP A 172 -12.81 3.96 0.41
N PHE A 173 -12.57 4.92 -0.49
CA PHE A 173 -11.73 4.69 -1.65
C PHE A 173 -10.27 4.38 -1.28
N TRP A 174 -9.76 4.97 -0.20
CA TRP A 174 -8.45 4.59 0.33
C TRP A 174 -8.41 3.16 0.85
N ARG A 175 -9.53 2.58 1.32
CA ARG A 175 -9.56 1.15 1.68
C ARG A 175 -9.29 0.23 0.50
N LEU A 176 -9.59 0.67 -0.73
CA LEU A 176 -9.32 -0.09 -1.95
C LEU A 176 -7.93 0.16 -2.53
N THR A 177 -7.35 1.33 -2.26
CA THR A 177 -6.13 1.81 -2.93
C THR A 177 -4.92 1.88 -2.03
N ASN A 178 -5.04 1.64 -0.72
CA ASN A 178 -3.91 1.55 0.21
C ASN A 178 -2.94 0.42 -0.19
N PRO A 179 -1.66 0.49 0.23
CA PRO A 179 -0.64 -0.45 -0.21
C PRO A 179 -0.94 -1.90 0.15
N HIS A 180 -1.56 -2.18 1.30
CA HIS A 180 -1.95 -3.53 1.68
C HIS A 180 -3.02 -4.10 0.74
N ALA A 181 -4.08 -3.35 0.44
CA ALA A 181 -5.10 -3.76 -0.52
C ALA A 181 -4.51 -4.02 -1.92
N MET A 182 -3.54 -3.21 -2.35
CA MET A 182 -2.82 -3.45 -3.60
C MET A 182 -2.01 -4.76 -3.58
N MET A 183 -1.34 -5.04 -2.47
CA MET A 183 -0.64 -6.31 -2.24
C MET A 183 -1.61 -7.50 -2.34
N GLU A 184 -2.75 -7.43 -1.66
CA GLU A 184 -3.81 -8.44 -1.69
C GLU A 184 -4.32 -8.71 -3.12
N MET A 185 -4.58 -7.65 -3.89
CA MET A 185 -5.01 -7.79 -5.29
C MET A 185 -3.96 -8.52 -6.15
N ILE A 186 -2.66 -8.24 -5.94
CA ILE A 186 -1.58 -8.96 -6.61
C ILE A 186 -1.58 -10.43 -6.19
N LEU A 187 -1.68 -10.72 -4.89
CA LEU A 187 -1.70 -12.09 -4.35
C LEU A 187 -2.89 -12.90 -4.88
N ILE A 188 -4.09 -12.32 -4.92
CA ILE A 188 -5.28 -12.92 -5.53
C ILE A 188 -5.03 -13.22 -7.02
N SER A 189 -4.39 -12.30 -7.75
CA SER A 189 -4.08 -12.52 -9.16
C SER A 189 -3.11 -13.69 -9.38
N ILE A 190 -2.18 -13.94 -8.44
CA ILE A 190 -1.30 -15.12 -8.45
C ILE A 190 -2.11 -16.38 -8.13
N PHE A 191 -2.97 -16.32 -7.12
CA PHE A 191 -3.82 -17.43 -6.68
C PHE A 191 -4.71 -17.95 -7.81
N LEU A 192 -5.21 -17.05 -8.67
CA LEU A 192 -6.06 -17.33 -9.83
C LEU A 192 -5.28 -17.63 -11.13
N ASP A 193 -3.94 -17.62 -11.09
CA ASP A 193 -3.07 -17.74 -12.28
C ASP A 193 -3.33 -16.66 -13.35
N LYS A 194 -3.72 -15.45 -12.92
CA LYS A 194 -4.02 -14.30 -13.80
C LYS A 194 -3.04 -13.14 -13.63
N LEU A 195 -1.91 -13.34 -12.94
CA LEU A 195 -0.92 -12.30 -12.65
C LEU A 195 -0.54 -11.45 -13.88
N TRP A 196 -0.24 -12.08 -15.01
CA TRP A 196 0.15 -11.33 -16.22
C TRP A 196 -0.94 -10.37 -16.71
N HIS A 197 -2.19 -10.85 -16.74
CA HIS A 197 -3.35 -10.07 -17.18
C HIS A 197 -3.62 -8.93 -16.20
N PHE A 198 -3.60 -9.23 -14.90
CA PHE A 198 -3.81 -8.24 -13.86
C PHE A 198 -2.76 -7.14 -13.90
N LEU A 199 -1.46 -7.48 -13.93
CA LEU A 199 -0.40 -6.49 -13.98
C LEU A 199 -0.41 -5.66 -15.27
N SER A 200 -0.75 -6.28 -16.41
CA SER A 200 -0.87 -5.56 -17.68
C SER A 200 -2.01 -4.55 -17.66
N TRP A 201 -3.12 -4.88 -17.00
CA TRP A 201 -4.27 -4.00 -16.86
C TRP A 201 -4.00 -2.86 -15.87
N ILE A 202 -3.48 -3.19 -14.68
CA ILE A 202 -3.24 -2.22 -13.61
C ILE A 202 -2.12 -1.23 -13.94
N GLN A 203 -1.19 -1.59 -14.85
CA GLN A 203 -0.01 -0.79 -15.20
C GLN A 203 -0.34 0.68 -15.46
N TYR A 204 -1.45 0.98 -16.14
CA TYR A 204 -1.85 2.35 -16.46
C TYR A 204 -3.04 2.81 -15.63
N ILE A 205 -4.09 1.98 -15.55
CA ILE A 205 -5.32 2.37 -14.85
C ILE A 205 -5.09 2.58 -13.35
N GLY A 206 -4.13 1.85 -12.74
CA GLY A 206 -3.76 2.02 -11.34
C GLY A 206 -3.20 3.42 -11.04
N PHE A 207 -2.36 3.98 -11.91
CA PHE A 207 -1.89 5.36 -11.74
C PHE A 207 -3.01 6.38 -11.88
N VAL A 208 -3.93 6.18 -12.82
CA VAL A 208 -5.09 7.07 -12.99
C VAL A 208 -5.98 7.04 -11.74
N ILE A 209 -6.27 5.84 -11.22
CA ILE A 209 -7.05 5.66 -9.99
C ILE A 209 -6.36 6.36 -8.82
N LEU A 210 -5.05 6.14 -8.63
CA LEU A 210 -4.29 6.79 -7.56
C LEU A 210 -4.26 8.32 -7.71
N LEU A 211 -4.06 8.83 -8.92
CA LEU A 211 -4.05 10.27 -9.16
C LEU A 211 -5.39 10.92 -8.82
N VAL A 212 -6.50 10.32 -9.28
CA VAL A 212 -7.86 10.79 -8.96
C VAL A 212 -8.10 10.73 -7.46
N GLN A 213 -7.73 9.63 -6.80
CA GLN A 213 -7.89 9.46 -5.36
C GLN A 213 -7.12 10.50 -4.56
N VAL A 214 -5.86 10.75 -4.92
CA VAL A 214 -5.03 11.79 -4.28
C VAL A 214 -5.66 13.16 -4.51
N SER A 215 -6.12 13.45 -5.73
CA SER A 215 -6.72 14.75 -6.06
C SER A 215 -7.99 15.04 -5.26
N ILE A 216 -8.88 14.04 -5.13
CA ILE A 216 -10.09 14.14 -4.29
C ILE A 216 -9.71 14.37 -2.83
N THR A 217 -8.71 13.62 -2.35
CA THR A 217 -8.24 13.70 -0.97
C THR A 217 -7.64 15.06 -0.63
N GLU A 218 -6.74 15.58 -1.47
CA GLU A 218 -6.11 16.88 -1.28
C GLU A 218 -7.14 18.01 -1.36
N THR A 219 -8.11 17.92 -2.27
CA THR A 219 -9.20 18.91 -2.36
C THR A 219 -10.04 18.93 -1.07
N HIS A 220 -10.37 17.75 -0.54
CA HIS A 220 -11.13 17.65 0.70
C HIS A 220 -10.30 18.10 1.92
N LEU A 221 -9.01 17.74 1.98
CA LEU A 221 -8.11 18.18 3.04
C LEU A 221 -7.99 19.71 3.07
N HIS A 222 -7.76 20.35 1.93
CA HIS A 222 -7.72 21.81 1.84
C HIS A 222 -9.02 22.47 2.32
N TYR A 223 -10.18 21.94 1.92
CA TYR A 223 -11.47 22.42 2.41
C TYR A 223 -11.60 22.35 3.94
N VAL A 224 -11.18 21.23 4.54
CA VAL A 224 -11.22 21.05 6.01
C VAL A 224 -10.21 21.95 6.71
N GLN A 225 -9.01 22.09 6.15
CA GLN A 225 -7.94 22.97 6.65
C GLN A 225 -8.34 24.44 6.62
N ASP A 226 -9.17 24.89 5.67
CA ASP A 226 -9.66 26.27 5.66
C ASP A 226 -10.78 26.48 6.71
N LEU A 227 -11.61 25.47 6.94
CA LEU A 227 -12.77 25.57 7.82
C LEU A 227 -12.38 25.64 9.31
N ILE A 228 -11.37 24.90 9.74
CA ILE A 228 -10.99 24.76 11.16
C ILE A 228 -10.32 26.04 11.74
N PRO A 229 -9.32 26.66 11.09
CA PRO A 229 -8.68 27.89 11.55
C PRO A 229 -9.54 29.14 11.36
N ALA A 230 -10.37 29.22 10.31
CA ALA A 230 -11.24 30.37 10.06
C ALA A 230 -12.24 30.62 11.22
N VAL A 231 -12.64 29.55 11.91
CA VAL A 231 -13.51 29.65 13.08
C VAL A 231 -12.73 30.07 14.34
N ASN A 232 -11.46 29.68 14.47
CA ASN A 232 -10.61 30.21 15.54
C ASN A 232 -10.34 31.72 15.37
N ALA A 233 -10.16 32.20 14.13
CA ALA A 233 -9.92 33.61 13.84
C ALA A 233 -11.17 34.51 14.05
N SER A 234 -12.36 34.04 13.65
CA SER A 234 -13.62 34.78 13.82
C SER A 234 -14.12 34.87 15.27
N MET A 235 -13.62 34.02 16.18
CA MET A 235 -13.89 34.14 17.62
C MET A 235 -12.85 34.97 18.38
N MET A 236 -11.70 35.29 17.77
CA MET A 236 -10.66 36.16 18.35
C MET A 236 -10.84 37.64 18.02
N THR A 237 -11.77 38.01 17.12
CA THR A 237 -12.19 39.41 16.99
C THR A 237 -13.01 39.80 18.22
N PRO A 238 -12.53 40.73 19.07
CA PRO A 238 -13.35 41.26 20.15
C PRO A 238 -14.55 41.94 19.50
N LEU A 239 -15.73 41.81 20.13
CA LEU A 239 -16.88 42.67 19.89
C LEU A 239 -16.49 44.11 20.24
N SER A 240 -15.78 44.81 19.35
CA SER A 240 -15.52 46.24 19.45
C SER A 240 -16.54 46.98 18.58
N GLY A 241 -17.55 47.59 19.23
CA GLY A 241 -18.52 48.51 18.64
C GLY A 241 -19.86 47.82 18.38
N ARG A 242 -20.84 47.99 19.28
CA ARG A 242 -21.86 49.07 19.31
C ARG A 242 -22.94 48.89 18.26
#